data_AF-A0A392T9G4-F1
#
_entry.id   AF-A0A392T9G4-F1
#
_cell.length_a   1.000
_cell.length_b   1.000
_cell.length_c   1.000
_cell.angle_alpha   90.00
_cell.angle_beta   90.00
_cell.angle_gamma   90.00
#
_symmetry.space_group_name_H-M   'P 1'
#
loop_
_entity.id
_entity.type
_entity.pdbx_description
1 polymer ?
#
loop_
_entity_poly.entity_id
_entity_poly.type
_entity_poly.pdbx_seq_one_letter_code
_entity_poly.pdbx_strand_id
1 'polypeptide(L)'
;EEDKVDYILREIHEGINSQHLGGRSLARKALRAGYYWPTMQEHSKEHVKKCDKCQRHANMHLAPPHELKSMSSPWPFAWWGLDILGPFTTG
;
A
#
# COMPACT_ATOMS: atom_id res chain seq x y z
N GLU A 1 -11.18 -3.65 26.66
CA GLU A 1 -10.20 -2.57 26.41
C GLU A 1 -9.76 -2.57 24.95
N GLU A 2 -9.48 -3.76 24.40
CA GLU A 2 -9.28 -3.99 22.96
C GLU A 2 -10.41 -3.45 22.07
N ASP A 3 -11.68 -3.72 22.40
CA ASP A 3 -12.82 -3.22 21.61
C ASP A 3 -12.85 -1.69 21.52
N LYS A 4 -12.39 -1.01 22.58
CA LYS A 4 -12.32 0.46 22.62
C LYS A 4 -11.18 0.97 21.73
N VAL A 5 -10.04 0.27 21.74
CA VAL A 5 -8.90 0.59 20.86
C VAL A 5 -9.29 0.39 19.40
N ASP A 6 -9.92 -0.74 19.07
CA ASP A 6 -10.37 -1.01 17.70
C ASP A 6 -11.39 0.02 17.24
N TYR A 7 -12.38 0.36 18.08
CA TYR A 7 -13.35 1.41 17.79
C TYR A 7 -12.69 2.77 17.51
N ILE A 8 -11.77 3.22 18.36
CA ILE A 8 -11.07 4.50 18.18
C ILE A 8 -10.27 4.52 16.87
N LEU A 9 -9.52 3.45 16.60
CA LEU A 9 -8.71 3.34 15.40
C LEU A 9 -9.60 3.31 14.15
N ARG A 10 -10.68 2.51 14.17
CA ARG A 10 -11.65 2.43 13.09
C ARG A 10 -12.32 3.76 12.80
N GLU A 11 -12.76 4.49 13.82
CA GLU A 11 -13.43 5.78 13.62
C GLU A 11 -12.47 6.81 13.00
N ILE A 12 -11.21 6.86 13.45
CA ILE A 12 -10.22 7.79 12.90
C ILE A 12 -9.76 7.37 11.48
N HIS A 13 -9.70 6.06 11.22
CA HIS A 13 -9.19 5.48 9.97
C HIS A 13 -10.25 5.33 8.86
N GLU A 14 -11.52 5.09 9.22
CA GLU A 14 -12.63 4.77 8.32
C GLU A 14 -13.91 5.60 8.55
N GLY A 15 -13.96 6.46 9.57
CA GLY A 15 -15.11 7.31 9.84
C GLY A 15 -15.41 8.33 8.74
N ILE A 16 -16.42 9.19 8.97
CA ILE A 16 -16.99 10.10 7.96
C ILE A 16 -15.94 11.02 7.32
N ASN A 17 -14.96 11.47 8.11
CA ASN A 17 -13.87 12.34 7.66
C ASN A 17 -12.51 11.61 7.65
N SER A 18 -12.54 10.32 7.33
CA SER A 18 -11.35 9.47 7.28
C SER A 18 -10.46 9.77 6.08
N GLN A 19 -9.17 9.43 6.24
CA GLN A 19 -8.14 9.66 5.22
C GLN A 19 -7.35 8.38 4.93
N HIS A 20 -7.82 7.22 5.41
CA HIS A 20 -7.11 5.94 5.29
C HIS A 20 -5.61 6.05 5.66
N LEU A 21 -5.33 6.73 6.77
CA LEU A 21 -3.97 7.05 7.20
C LEU A 21 -3.14 5.79 7.44
N GLY A 22 -1.87 5.82 7.05
CA GLY A 22 -0.88 4.81 7.43
C GLY A 22 -0.69 4.72 8.95
N GLY A 23 -0.27 3.56 9.46
CA GLY A 23 -0.30 3.23 10.90
C GLY A 23 0.41 4.26 11.81
N ARG A 24 1.56 4.80 11.39
CA ARG A 24 2.28 5.85 12.15
C ARG A 24 1.48 7.15 12.23
N SER A 25 0.83 7.54 11.13
CA SER A 25 0.01 8.75 11.07
C SER A 25 -1.29 8.58 11.83
N LEU A 26 -1.89 7.39 11.78
CA LEU A 26 -3.07 7.02 12.56
C LEU A 26 -2.80 7.13 14.06
N ALA A 27 -1.72 6.49 14.57
CA ALA A 27 -1.32 6.58 15.97
C ALA A 27 -1.11 8.04 16.43
N ARG A 28 -0.44 8.85 15.59
CA ARG A 28 -0.21 10.27 15.89
C ARG A 28 -1.52 11.08 15.92
N LYS A 29 -2.48 10.77 15.04
CA LYS A 29 -3.79 11.44 15.02
C LYS A 29 -4.60 11.08 16.27
N ALA A 30 -4.60 9.82 16.67
CA ALA A 30 -5.22 9.38 17.92
C ALA A 30 -4.61 10.08 19.16
N LEU A 31 -3.28 10.19 19.20
CA LEU A 31 -2.57 10.91 20.26
C LEU A 31 -2.96 12.39 20.32
N ARG A 32 -3.05 13.06 19.16
CA ARG A 32 -3.49 14.47 19.08
C ARG A 32 -4.95 14.66 19.49
N ALA A 33 -5.78 13.63 19.33
CA ALA A 33 -7.17 13.63 19.80
C ALA A 33 -7.30 13.34 21.31
N GLY A 34 -6.19 13.14 22.02
CA GLY A 34 -6.16 12.92 23.46
C GLY A 34 -6.21 11.45 23.89
N TYR A 35 -6.20 10.50 22.95
CA TYR A 35 -6.15 9.07 23.28
C TYR A 35 -4.71 8.57 23.37
N TYR A 36 -4.41 7.84 24.44
CA TYR A 36 -3.10 7.23 24.63
C TYR A 36 -3.23 5.81 25.18
N TRP A 37 -2.40 4.92 24.64
CA TRP A 37 -2.13 3.62 25.24
C TRP A 37 -0.72 3.16 24.81
N PRO A 38 0.00 2.37 25.63
CA PRO A 38 1.42 2.06 25.39
C PRO A 38 1.71 1.40 24.04
N THR A 39 0.82 0.53 23.57
CA THR A 39 0.97 -0.24 22.32
C THR A 39 0.29 0.41 21.11
N MET A 40 -0.07 1.69 21.16
CA MET A 40 -0.87 2.34 20.10
C MET A 40 -0.23 2.33 18.71
N GLN A 41 1.11 2.39 18.64
CA GLN A 41 1.85 2.27 17.38
C GLN A 41 1.64 0.91 16.73
N GLU A 42 1.73 -0.17 17.52
CA GLU A 42 1.54 -1.56 17.08
C GLU A 42 0.09 -1.76 16.60
N HIS A 43 -0.88 -1.39 17.44
CA HIS A 43 -2.31 -1.56 17.13
C HIS A 43 -2.71 -0.75 15.89
N SER A 44 -2.19 0.48 15.73
CA SER A 44 -2.45 1.29 14.54
C SER A 44 -1.87 0.67 13.26
N LYS A 45 -0.67 0.06 13.34
CA LYS A 45 -0.07 -0.64 12.19
C LYS A 45 -0.88 -1.87 11.82
N GLU A 46 -1.27 -2.68 12.81
CA GLU A 46 -2.08 -3.88 12.58
C GLU A 46 -3.45 -3.55 11.99
N HIS A 47 -4.11 -2.51 12.49
CA HIS A 47 -5.40 -2.07 11.99
C HIS A 47 -5.33 -1.68 10.50
N VAL A 48 -4.35 -0.85 10.13
CA VAL A 48 -4.14 -0.45 8.72
C VAL A 48 -3.76 -1.64 7.84
N LYS A 49 -2.98 -2.60 8.36
CA LYS A 49 -2.61 -3.82 7.64
C LYS A 49 -3.83 -4.69 7.31
N LYS A 50 -4.85 -4.69 8.17
CA LYS A 50 -6.11 -5.44 7.98
C LYS A 50 -7.13 -4.69 7.11
N CYS A 51 -6.96 -3.39 6.85
CA CYS A 51 -7.91 -2.60 6.07
C CYS A 51 -7.89 -2.97 4.57
N ASP A 52 -8.96 -3.61 4.08
CA ASP A 52 -9.11 -4.05 2.68
C ASP A 52 -8.98 -2.90 1.68
N LYS A 53 -9.59 -1.74 1.96
CA LYS A 53 -9.48 -0.55 1.10
C LYS A 53 -8.04 -0.08 0.96
N CYS A 54 -7.28 -0.07 2.06
CA CYS A 54 -5.86 0.26 2.01
C CYS A 54 -5.06 -0.79 1.23
N GLN A 55 -5.33 -2.08 1.42
CA GLN A 55 -4.58 -3.13 0.71
C GLN A 55 -4.83 -3.11 -0.81
N ARG A 56 -6.05 -2.81 -1.26
CA ARG A 56 -6.40 -2.75 -2.69
C ARG A 56 -5.87 -1.51 -3.40
N HIS A 57 -5.85 -0.37 -2.72
CA HIS A 57 -5.59 0.93 -3.34
C HIS A 57 -4.25 1.56 -2.93
N ALA A 58 -3.50 0.93 -2.02
CA ALA A 58 -2.15 1.38 -1.70
C ALA A 58 -1.29 1.32 -2.96
N ASN A 59 -0.53 2.39 -3.19
CA ASN A 59 0.54 2.41 -4.19
C ASN A 59 1.68 1.52 -3.71
N MET A 60 1.49 0.20 -3.77
CA MET A 60 2.56 -0.75 -3.52
C MET A 60 3.47 -0.74 -4.74
N HIS A 61 4.68 -0.20 -4.58
CA HIS A 61 5.74 -0.46 -5.53
C HIS A 61 6.10 -1.95 -5.43
N LEU A 62 5.39 -2.79 -6.20
CA LEU A 62 5.68 -4.21 -6.40
C LEU A 62 6.88 -4.42 -7.33
N ALA A 63 7.78 -3.43 -7.41
CA ALA A 63 8.99 -3.57 -8.19
C ALA A 63 9.84 -4.71 -7.58
N PRO A 64 10.46 -5.55 -8.41
CA PRO A 64 11.43 -6.51 -7.91
C PRO A 64 12.49 -5.80 -7.05
N PRO A 65 12.95 -6.41 -5.94
CA PRO A 65 13.97 -5.80 -5.06
C PRO A 65 15.32 -5.61 -5.76
N HIS A 66 15.49 -6.19 -6.95
CA HIS A 66 16.70 -6.12 -7.77
C HIS A 66 16.34 -5.73 -9.20
N GLU A 67 17.20 -4.94 -9.84
CA GLU A 67 17.08 -4.69 -11.28
C GLU A 67 17.12 -6.00 -12.06
N LEU A 68 16.19 -6.16 -13.01
CA LEU A 68 16.17 -7.30 -13.90
C LEU A 68 17.40 -7.24 -14.82
N LYS A 69 18.25 -8.25 -14.76
CA LYS A 69 19.38 -8.38 -15.69
C LYS A 69 18.86 -8.90 -17.03
N SER A 70 19.04 -8.10 -18.08
CA SER A 70 18.81 -8.57 -19.44
C SER A 70 19.79 -9.69 -19.76
N MET A 71 19.28 -10.85 -20.18
CA MET A 71 20.12 -11.94 -20.64
C MET A 71 20.61 -11.60 -22.06
N SER A 72 21.91 -11.72 -22.33
CA SER A 72 22.45 -11.58 -23.69
C SER A 72 22.25 -12.88 -24.46
N SER A 73 21.83 -12.76 -25.72
CA SER A 73 21.71 -13.92 -26.60
C SER A 73 23.11 -14.43 -26.95
N PRO A 74 23.42 -15.73 -26.77
CA PRO A 74 24.74 -16.26 -27.07
C PRO A 74 25.05 -16.30 -28.58
N TRP A 75 24.00 -16.30 -29.42
CA TRP A 75 24.09 -16.33 -30.89
C TRP A 75 22.93 -15.53 -31.51
N PRO A 76 23.04 -15.04 -32.76
CA PRO A 76 21.91 -14.46 -33.47
C PRO A 76 20.72 -15.44 -33.49
N PHE A 77 19.51 -14.93 -33.25
CA PHE A 77 18.23 -15.68 -33.23
C PHE A 77 17.98 -16.65 -32.07
N ALA A 78 18.85 -16.75 -31.05
CA ALA A 78 18.57 -17.63 -29.91
C ALA A 78 17.35 -17.18 -29.09
N TRP A 79 17.12 -15.87 -28.98
CA TRP A 79 15.90 -15.26 -28.43
C TRP A 79 15.42 -14.12 -29.31
N TRP A 80 14.11 -14.00 -29.46
CA TRP A 80 13.44 -12.91 -30.15
C TRP A 80 12.19 -12.49 -29.35
N GLY A 81 11.89 -11.20 -29.35
CA GLY A 81 10.67 -10.64 -28.78
C GLY A 81 9.86 -10.00 -29.89
N LEU A 82 8.55 -10.24 -29.89
CA LEU A 82 7.61 -9.51 -30.74
C LEU A 82 6.82 -8.57 -29.83
N ASP A 83 6.65 -7.33 -30.27
CA ASP A 83 5.77 -6.37 -29.65
C ASP A 83 4.78 -5.83 -30.69
N ILE A 84 3.57 -5.52 -30.24
CA ILE A 84 2.52 -4.99 -31.12
C ILE A 84 2.54 -3.47 -31.00
N LEU A 85 2.79 -2.79 -32.11
CA LEU A 85 2.64 -1.35 -32.20
C LEU A 85 1.18 -1.00 -32.55
N GLY A 86 0.61 -0.03 -31.85
CA GLY A 86 -0.71 0.54 -32.18
C GLY A 86 -1.28 1.45 -31.10
N PRO A 87 -2.42 2.12 -31.37
CA PRO A 87 -3.16 2.19 -32.63
C PRO A 87 -2.52 3.16 -33.64
N PHE A 88 -2.56 2.81 -34.92
CA PHE A 88 -2.10 3.69 -36.00
C PHE A 88 -3.25 4.61 -36.43
N THR A 89 -2.93 5.86 -36.76
CA THR A 89 -3.92 6.81 -37.28
C THR A 89 -4.49 6.30 -38.60
N THR A 90 -5.81 6.37 -38.74
CA THR A 90 -6.49 6.18 -40.03
C THR A 90 -6.41 7.52 -40.76
N GLY A 91 -5.76 7.53 -41.93
CA GLY A 91 -5.74 8.69 -42.83
C GLY A 91 -7.08 8.95 -43.50
#